data_AF-Q5P3M2-F1
#
_entry.id   AF-Q5P3M2-F1
#
_cell.length_a   1.000
_cell.length_b   1.000
_cell.length_c   1.000
_cell.angle_alpha   90.00
_cell.angle_beta   90.00
_cell.angle_gamma   90.00
#
_symmetry.space_group_name_H-M   'P 1'
#
loop_
_entity.id
_entity.type
_entity.pdbx_description
1 polymer ?
#
loop_
_entity_poly.entity_id
_entity_poly.type
_entity_poly.pdbx_seq_one_letter_code
_entity_poly.pdbx_strand_id
1 'polypeptide(L)'
;MILDIDFVSDFVCPWCFIGNECLRQAIDEVRHSVADLEEIRVNRLPFFLDPDTPVAGVPYRPFLDAKFGGRRKADEVLARIVAAGAPDGVTFAFDRIATRPNTLNAHRLTYRAQSLGHTQEHVNALGHALFAAHFQDGRDLGDNATLADIAAAAGDDRETVFAYLESDDDAAAVRRMAEQIQKQGITAVPFFIFNRKLAVSGAQSQTTLGAAILQSLHVS
;
A
#
# COMPACT_ATOMS: atom_id res chain seq x y z
N MET A 1 -23.95 8.94 -4.79
CA MET A 1 -23.27 8.66 -3.50
C MET A 1 -21.76 8.62 -3.69
N ILE A 2 -20.99 9.04 -2.68
CA ILE A 2 -19.52 8.95 -2.65
C ILE A 2 -19.12 7.94 -1.59
N LEU A 3 -18.18 7.05 -1.91
CA LEU A 3 -17.55 6.13 -0.98
C LEU A 3 -16.13 6.59 -0.69
N ASP A 4 -15.85 6.97 0.56
CA ASP A 4 -14.50 7.31 1.03
C ASP A 4 -13.90 6.09 1.75
N ILE A 5 -12.68 5.71 1.38
CA ILE A 5 -11.95 4.57 1.94
C ILE A 5 -10.57 5.06 2.34
N ASP A 6 -10.30 5.11 3.64
CA ASP A 6 -8.94 5.31 4.12
C ASP A 6 -8.23 3.95 4.16
N PHE A 7 -7.19 3.78 3.35
CA PHE A 7 -6.37 2.58 3.28
C PHE A 7 -4.99 2.86 3.88
N VAL A 8 -4.81 2.45 5.13
CA VAL A 8 -3.55 2.55 5.86
C VAL A 8 -2.67 1.35 5.54
N SER A 9 -1.48 1.60 4.98
CA SER A 9 -0.60 0.53 4.51
C SER A 9 0.88 0.92 4.51
N ASP A 10 1.74 -0.07 4.32
CA ASP A 10 3.17 0.11 4.06
C ASP A 10 3.59 -0.74 2.86
N PHE A 11 4.41 -0.20 1.96
CA PHE A 11 4.79 -0.85 0.70
C PHE A 11 5.71 -2.07 0.86
N VAL A 12 6.31 -2.23 2.05
CA VAL A 12 7.10 -3.42 2.43
C VAL A 12 6.29 -4.45 3.21
N CYS A 13 4.98 -4.24 3.39
CA CYS A 13 4.09 -5.19 4.04
C CYS A 13 3.41 -6.10 3.00
N PRO A 14 3.73 -7.41 2.93
CA PRO A 14 3.11 -8.29 1.94
C PRO A 14 1.62 -8.51 2.19
N TRP A 15 1.17 -8.42 3.44
CA TRP A 15 -0.26 -8.43 3.77
C TRP A 15 -0.98 -7.18 3.26
N CYS A 16 -0.30 -6.03 3.17
CA CYS A 16 -0.88 -4.84 2.54
C CYS A 16 -1.06 -5.02 1.03
N PHE A 17 -0.16 -5.75 0.37
CA PHE A 17 -0.34 -6.06 -1.05
C PHE A 17 -1.55 -6.98 -1.27
N ILE A 18 -1.70 -8.03 -0.45
CA ILE A 18 -2.91 -8.87 -0.48
C ILE A 18 -4.16 -8.03 -0.23
N GLY A 19 -4.15 -7.20 0.81
CA GLY A 19 -5.26 -6.30 1.12
C GLY A 19 -5.58 -5.31 0.01
N ASN A 20 -4.57 -4.82 -0.73
CA ASN A 20 -4.77 -3.94 -1.89
C ASN A 20 -5.50 -4.68 -3.02
N GLU A 21 -5.13 -5.92 -3.33
CA GLU A 21 -5.82 -6.70 -4.36
C GLU A 21 -7.24 -7.07 -3.95
N CYS A 22 -7.45 -7.49 -2.71
CA CYS A 22 -8.79 -7.75 -2.17
C CYS A 22 -9.67 -6.50 -2.23
N LEU A 23 -9.12 -5.33 -1.85
CA LEU A 23 -9.86 -4.06 -1.89
C LEU A 23 -10.22 -3.68 -3.33
N ARG A 24 -9.28 -3.83 -4.27
CA ARG A 24 -9.50 -3.53 -5.69
C ARG A 24 -10.63 -4.39 -6.26
N GLN A 25 -10.59 -5.70 -6.01
CA GLN A 25 -11.63 -6.64 -6.46
C GLN A 25 -13.00 -6.33 -5.82
N ALA A 26 -13.01 -6.02 -4.52
CA ALA A 26 -14.23 -5.64 -3.82
C ALA A 26 -14.84 -4.33 -4.36
N ILE A 27 -14.01 -3.33 -4.67
CA ILE A 27 -14.43 -2.08 -5.30
C ILE A 27 -15.03 -2.35 -6.68
N ASP A 28 -14.37 -3.18 -7.49
CA ASP A 28 -14.84 -3.56 -8.82
C ASP A 28 -16.22 -4.23 -8.70
N GLU A 29 -16.41 -5.20 -7.81
CA GLU A 29 -17.70 -5.88 -7.59
C GLU A 29 -18.82 -4.92 -7.13
N VAL A 30 -18.54 -4.04 -6.17
CA VAL A 30 -19.52 -3.09 -5.63
C VAL A 30 -19.94 -2.07 -6.69
N ARG A 31 -19.00 -1.58 -7.51
CA ARG A 31 -19.29 -0.62 -8.57
C ARG A 31 -20.32 -1.16 -9.58
N HIS A 32 -20.30 -2.47 -9.85
CA HIS A 32 -21.30 -3.11 -10.72
C HIS A 32 -22.65 -3.32 -10.03
N SER A 33 -22.68 -3.35 -8.69
CA SER A 33 -23.85 -3.72 -7.89
C SER A 33 -24.63 -2.53 -7.34
N VAL A 34 -24.02 -1.34 -7.25
CA VAL A 34 -24.62 -0.13 -6.66
C VAL A 34 -24.75 0.97 -7.72
N ALA A 35 -25.94 1.11 -8.30
CA ALA A 35 -26.20 2.03 -9.42
C ALA A 35 -25.93 3.52 -9.09
N ASP A 36 -26.18 3.93 -7.85
CA ASP A 36 -26.06 5.34 -7.43
C ASP A 36 -24.66 5.67 -6.85
N LEU A 37 -23.66 4.80 -7.04
CA LEU A 37 -22.29 5.05 -6.60
C LEU A 37 -21.53 5.87 -7.66
N GLU A 38 -21.46 7.18 -7.45
CA GLU A 38 -20.88 8.14 -8.40
C GLU A 38 -19.34 8.14 -8.35
N GLU A 39 -18.79 8.06 -7.14
CA GLU A 39 -17.35 8.19 -6.91
C GLU A 39 -16.88 7.28 -5.79
N ILE A 40 -15.68 6.72 -5.96
CA ILE A 40 -14.98 5.94 -4.95
C ILE A 40 -13.61 6.59 -4.75
N ARG A 41 -13.34 7.04 -3.54
CA ARG A 41 -12.10 7.71 -3.15
C ARG A 41 -11.32 6.80 -2.22
N VAL A 42 -10.13 6.40 -2.63
CA VAL A 42 -9.22 5.59 -1.81
C VAL A 42 -8.08 6.49 -1.36
N ASN A 43 -8.15 6.95 -0.12
CA ASN A 43 -7.10 7.72 0.51
C ASN A 43 -6.02 6.75 1.01
N ARG A 44 -4.87 6.72 0.34
CA ARG A 44 -3.71 5.93 0.73
C ARG A 44 -2.95 6.66 1.83
N LEU A 45 -3.01 6.11 3.05
CA LEU A 45 -2.43 6.69 4.24
C LEU A 45 -1.15 5.94 4.64
N PRO A 46 -0.06 6.67 4.96
CA PRO A 46 1.22 6.06 5.23
C PRO A 46 1.24 5.38 6.60
N PHE A 47 1.84 4.20 6.63
CA PHE A 47 2.31 3.53 7.83
C PHE A 47 3.75 3.11 7.62
N PHE A 48 4.56 3.19 8.67
CA PHE A 48 5.94 2.68 8.66
C PHE A 48 6.04 1.50 9.61
N LEU A 49 6.18 0.29 9.07
CA LEU A 49 6.35 -0.93 9.86
C LEU A 49 7.63 -0.88 10.71
N ASP A 50 8.69 -0.33 10.13
CA ASP A 50 9.99 -0.18 10.77
C ASP A 50 10.49 1.26 10.48
N PRO A 51 10.05 2.28 11.26
CA PRO A 51 10.32 3.70 10.98
C PRO A 51 11.80 4.07 11.01
N ASP A 52 12.63 3.26 11.67
CA ASP A 52 14.07 3.44 11.79
C ASP A 52 14.87 2.78 10.64
N THR A 53 14.19 2.28 9.60
CA THR A 53 14.87 1.70 8.43
C THR A 53 15.79 2.77 7.80
N PRO A 54 17.11 2.50 7.63
CA PRO A 54 18.04 3.44 7.00
C PRO A 54 17.59 3.84 5.59
N VAL A 55 17.99 5.02 5.11
CA VAL A 55 17.63 5.51 3.75
C VAL A 55 18.03 4.52 2.66
N ALA A 56 19.22 3.92 2.79
CA ALA A 56 19.72 2.90 1.86
C ALA A 56 18.97 1.54 1.96
N GLY A 57 17.98 1.42 2.84
CA GLY A 57 17.33 0.15 3.15
C GLY A 57 18.23 -0.81 3.92
N VAL A 58 17.80 -2.07 4.00
CA VAL A 58 18.58 -3.17 4.56
C VAL A 58 18.49 -4.41 3.66
N PRO A 59 19.48 -5.31 3.66
CA PRO A 59 19.37 -6.58 2.94
C PRO A 59 18.11 -7.36 3.36
N TYR A 60 17.25 -7.68 2.39
CA TYR A 60 15.92 -8.25 2.66
C TYR A 60 16.01 -9.58 3.41
N ARG A 61 16.85 -10.50 2.92
CA ARG A 61 16.92 -11.84 3.48
C ARG A 61 17.51 -11.88 4.90
N PRO A 62 18.67 -11.24 5.19
CA PRO A 62 19.16 -11.11 6.56
C PRO A 62 18.14 -10.48 7.52
N PHE A 63 17.40 -9.46 7.07
CA PHE A 63 16.33 -8.86 7.87
C PHE A 63 15.25 -9.87 8.25
N LEU A 64 14.74 -10.67 7.30
CA LEU A 64 13.71 -11.67 7.58
C LEU A 64 14.23 -12.77 8.52
N ASP A 65 15.45 -13.25 8.27
CA ASP A 65 16.07 -14.29 9.09
C ASP A 65 16.22 -13.79 10.54
N ALA A 66 16.61 -12.53 10.76
CA ALA A 66 16.66 -11.93 12.09
C ALA A 66 15.25 -11.77 12.71
N LYS A 67 14.30 -11.22 11.94
CA LYS A 67 12.92 -10.93 12.39
C LYS A 67 12.16 -12.19 12.83
N PHE A 68 12.33 -13.30 12.11
CA PHE A 68 11.59 -14.54 12.37
C PHE A 68 12.39 -15.59 13.13
N GLY A 69 13.64 -15.30 13.53
CA GLY A 69 14.47 -16.20 14.32
C GLY A 69 15.04 -17.38 13.53
N GLY A 70 15.46 -17.11 12.28
CA GLY A 70 16.25 -18.00 11.43
C GLY A 70 15.61 -18.27 10.06
N ARG A 71 16.48 -18.67 9.12
CA ARG A 71 16.16 -18.97 7.71
C ARG A 71 14.88 -19.79 7.52
N ARG A 72 14.80 -20.94 8.20
CA ARG A 72 13.68 -21.88 8.08
C ARG A 72 12.35 -21.25 8.49
N LYS A 73 12.33 -20.51 9.61
CA LYS A 73 11.11 -19.86 10.09
C LYS A 73 10.68 -18.73 9.15
N ALA A 74 11.64 -17.98 8.60
CA ALA A 74 11.36 -16.97 7.59
C ALA A 74 10.73 -17.61 6.34
N ASP A 75 11.27 -18.71 5.82
CA ASP A 75 10.70 -19.43 4.67
C ASP A 75 9.28 -19.94 4.94
N GLU A 76 9.02 -20.48 6.14
CA GLU A 76 7.67 -20.92 6.54
C GLU A 76 6.66 -19.78 6.57
N VAL A 77 7.08 -18.59 7.05
CA VAL A 77 6.23 -17.40 7.07
C VAL A 77 5.95 -16.90 5.64
N LEU A 78 6.97 -16.82 4.79
CA LEU A 78 6.80 -16.41 3.39
C LEU A 78 5.90 -17.38 2.62
N ALA A 79 6.07 -18.70 2.82
CA ALA A 79 5.22 -19.71 2.17
C ALA A 79 3.75 -19.57 2.58
N ARG A 80 3.47 -19.24 3.85
CA ARG A 80 2.10 -18.97 4.33
C ARG A 80 1.52 -17.71 3.67
N ILE A 81 2.31 -16.67 3.50
CA ILE A 81 1.89 -15.44 2.81
C ILE A 81 1.54 -15.73 1.36
N VAL A 82 2.38 -16.48 0.64
CA VAL A 82 2.10 -16.91 -0.75
C VAL A 82 0.79 -17.69 -0.81
N ALA A 83 0.61 -18.68 0.06
CA ALA A 83 -0.61 -19.47 0.12
C ALA A 83 -1.86 -18.63 0.44
N ALA A 84 -1.72 -17.59 1.26
CA ALA A 84 -2.82 -16.70 1.62
C ALA A 84 -3.22 -15.74 0.49
N GLY A 85 -2.26 -15.27 -0.32
CA GLY A 85 -2.54 -14.37 -1.44
C GLY A 85 -3.02 -15.06 -2.72
N ALA A 86 -2.70 -16.36 -2.89
CA ALA A 86 -3.01 -17.10 -4.11
C ALA A 86 -4.51 -17.14 -4.49
N PRO A 87 -5.48 -17.31 -3.56
CA PRO A 87 -6.90 -17.27 -3.90
C PRO A 87 -7.37 -15.94 -4.50
N ASP A 88 -6.71 -14.83 -4.12
CA ASP A 88 -7.01 -13.48 -4.61
C ASP A 88 -6.11 -13.08 -5.80
N GLY A 89 -5.41 -14.04 -6.40
CA GLY A 89 -4.58 -13.84 -7.60
C GLY A 89 -3.23 -13.16 -7.33
N VAL A 90 -2.82 -13.03 -6.06
CA VAL A 90 -1.56 -12.38 -5.68
C VAL A 90 -0.40 -13.36 -5.79
N THR A 91 0.62 -12.98 -6.56
CA THR A 91 1.88 -13.71 -6.68
C THR A 91 3.01 -12.93 -6.03
N PHE A 92 3.99 -13.65 -5.50
CA PHE A 92 5.18 -13.06 -4.89
C PHE A 92 6.43 -13.68 -5.47
N ALA A 93 7.43 -12.85 -5.75
CA ALA A 93 8.78 -13.22 -6.15
C ALA A 93 9.79 -12.76 -5.07
N PHE A 94 9.59 -13.24 -3.83
CA PHE A 94 10.41 -12.85 -2.68
C PHE A 94 11.91 -13.12 -2.87
N ASP A 95 12.26 -14.08 -3.72
CA ASP A 95 13.62 -14.42 -4.12
C ASP A 95 14.30 -13.33 -4.96
N ARG A 96 13.52 -12.49 -5.64
CA ARG A 96 14.02 -11.34 -6.41
C ARG A 96 14.31 -10.11 -5.54
N ILE A 97 13.75 -10.05 -4.34
CA ILE A 97 13.90 -8.89 -3.46
C ILE A 97 15.27 -8.91 -2.79
N ALA A 98 16.15 -8.01 -3.24
CA ALA A 98 17.48 -7.83 -2.63
C ALA A 98 17.43 -6.92 -1.39
N THR A 99 16.68 -5.83 -1.48
CA THR A 99 16.63 -4.77 -0.46
C THR A 99 15.23 -4.69 0.16
N ARG A 100 15.16 -4.56 1.48
CA ARG A 100 13.99 -4.01 2.17
C ARG A 100 14.15 -2.49 2.22
N PRO A 101 13.40 -1.73 1.41
CA PRO A 101 13.59 -0.28 1.31
C PRO A 101 13.10 0.47 2.55
N ASN A 102 13.62 1.69 2.72
CA ASN A 102 12.88 2.73 3.43
C ASN A 102 11.74 3.21 2.53
N THR A 103 10.51 3.21 3.04
CA THR A 103 9.30 3.49 2.23
C THR A 103 8.86 4.95 2.24
N LEU A 104 9.63 5.87 2.85
CA LEU A 104 9.25 7.29 2.92
C LEU A 104 9.00 7.88 1.53
N ASN A 105 9.91 7.66 0.59
CA ASN A 105 9.79 8.23 -0.75
C ASN A 105 8.66 7.59 -1.56
N ALA A 106 8.39 6.29 -1.37
CA ALA A 106 7.20 5.65 -1.95
C ALA A 106 5.89 6.25 -1.40
N HIS A 107 5.83 6.53 -0.09
CA HIS A 107 4.68 7.20 0.53
C HIS A 107 4.56 8.69 0.14
N ARG A 108 5.68 9.39 -0.03
CA ARG A 108 5.70 10.77 -0.56
C ARG A 108 5.16 10.81 -1.99
N LEU A 109 5.51 9.83 -2.81
CA LEU A 109 5.02 9.74 -4.19
C LEU A 109 3.49 9.59 -4.26
N THR A 110 2.90 8.70 -3.47
CA THR A 110 1.42 8.59 -3.42
C THR A 110 0.76 9.80 -2.77
N TYR A 111 1.38 10.38 -1.74
CA TYR A 111 0.93 11.62 -1.13
C TYR A 111 0.88 12.78 -2.15
N ARG A 112 1.94 12.93 -2.95
CA ARG A 112 2.03 13.93 -4.01
C ARG A 112 0.93 13.76 -5.05
N ALA A 113 0.72 12.54 -5.55
CA ALA A 113 -0.33 12.25 -6.53
C ALA A 113 -1.73 12.62 -6.00
N GLN A 114 -2.02 12.32 -4.74
CA GLN A 114 -3.26 12.73 -4.08
C GLN A 114 -3.36 14.25 -3.93
N SER A 115 -2.27 14.92 -3.56
CA SER A 115 -2.23 16.37 -3.28
C SER A 115 -2.33 17.23 -4.54
N LEU A 116 -1.85 16.72 -5.68
CA LEU A 116 -2.01 17.38 -6.99
C LEU A 116 -3.42 17.19 -7.59
N GLY A 117 -4.28 16.41 -6.95
CA GLY A 117 -5.64 16.15 -7.43
C GLY A 117 -5.71 15.22 -8.63
N HIS A 118 -4.76 14.28 -8.76
CA HIS A 118 -4.88 13.22 -9.76
C HIS A 118 -6.18 12.43 -9.54
N THR A 119 -6.69 11.81 -10.61
CA THR A 119 -7.88 10.98 -10.53
C THR A 119 -7.66 9.81 -9.58
N GLN A 120 -8.75 9.30 -9.00
CA GLN A 120 -8.68 8.12 -8.12
C GLN A 120 -8.16 6.89 -8.86
N GLU A 121 -8.40 6.79 -10.17
CA GLU A 121 -7.82 5.75 -11.02
C GLU A 121 -6.28 5.83 -11.05
N HIS A 122 -5.72 7.04 -11.27
CA HIS A 122 -4.28 7.27 -11.27
C HIS A 122 -3.63 6.93 -9.93
N VAL A 123 -4.19 7.47 -8.83
CA VAL A 123 -3.67 7.23 -7.47
C VAL A 123 -3.69 5.72 -7.14
N ASN A 124 -4.74 5.01 -7.54
CA ASN A 124 -4.86 3.58 -7.29
C ASN A 124 -3.93 2.75 -8.17
N ALA A 125 -3.78 3.10 -9.44
CA ALA A 125 -2.84 2.47 -10.35
C ALA A 125 -1.39 2.62 -9.86
N LEU A 126 -1.01 3.84 -9.43
CA LEU A 126 0.31 4.11 -8.86
C LEU A 126 0.58 3.29 -7.60
N GLY A 127 -0.37 3.28 -6.65
CA GLY A 127 -0.22 2.50 -5.42
C GLY A 127 -0.13 0.99 -5.68
N HIS A 128 -0.92 0.45 -6.61
CA HIS A 128 -0.81 -0.94 -7.03
C HIS A 128 0.55 -1.23 -7.70
N ALA A 129 1.00 -0.36 -8.61
CA ALA A 129 2.28 -0.50 -9.31
C ALA A 129 3.48 -0.50 -8.36
N LEU A 130 3.45 0.30 -7.28
CA LEU A 130 4.47 0.28 -6.25
C LEU A 130 4.54 -1.07 -5.51
N PHE A 131 3.38 -1.64 -5.13
CA PHE A 131 3.35 -2.97 -4.52
C PHE A 131 3.86 -4.06 -5.47
N ALA A 132 3.38 -4.07 -6.71
CA ALA A 132 3.79 -5.03 -7.74
C ALA A 132 5.31 -4.94 -8.02
N ALA A 133 5.83 -3.73 -8.19
CA ALA A 133 7.25 -3.48 -8.40
C ALA A 133 8.11 -4.09 -7.28
N HIS A 134 7.70 -3.95 -6.02
CA HIS A 134 8.45 -4.53 -4.91
C HIS A 134 8.29 -6.05 -4.82
N PHE A 135 7.05 -6.55 -4.82
CA PHE A 135 6.76 -7.94 -4.46
C PHE A 135 6.80 -8.92 -5.62
N GLN A 136 6.63 -8.47 -6.86
CA GLN A 136 6.61 -9.32 -8.07
C GLN A 136 7.86 -9.12 -8.92
N ASP A 137 8.37 -7.89 -8.98
CA ASP A 137 9.54 -7.55 -9.79
C ASP A 137 10.84 -7.46 -8.99
N GLY A 138 10.77 -7.37 -7.66
CA GLY A 138 11.94 -7.25 -6.79
C GLY A 138 12.63 -5.89 -6.86
N ARG A 139 11.95 -4.86 -7.36
CA ARG A 139 12.48 -3.50 -7.50
C ARG A 139 12.62 -2.83 -6.13
N ASP A 140 13.65 -1.98 -6.03
CA ASP A 140 13.96 -1.25 -4.81
C ASP A 140 13.18 0.07 -4.74
N LEU A 141 12.16 0.14 -3.89
CA LEU A 141 11.37 1.35 -3.71
C LEU A 141 12.07 2.45 -2.89
N GLY A 142 13.30 2.19 -2.41
CA GLY A 142 14.16 3.20 -1.79
C GLY A 142 14.96 4.00 -2.83
N ASP A 143 15.02 3.52 -4.07
CA ASP A 143 15.71 4.20 -5.17
C ASP A 143 14.77 5.20 -5.88
N ASN A 144 15.20 6.46 -5.90
CA ASN A 144 14.46 7.57 -6.53
C ASN A 144 14.25 7.34 -8.03
N ALA A 145 15.23 6.75 -8.73
CA ALA A 145 15.10 6.49 -10.17
C ALA A 145 14.02 5.44 -10.43
N THR A 146 14.04 4.36 -9.66
CA THR A 146 13.00 3.32 -9.67
C THR A 146 11.61 3.89 -9.45
N LEU A 147 11.43 4.73 -8.42
CA LEU A 147 10.13 5.37 -8.13
C LEU A 147 9.68 6.30 -9.25
N ALA A 148 10.58 7.09 -9.83
CA ALA A 148 10.27 7.98 -10.96
C ALA A 148 9.86 7.19 -12.21
N ASP A 149 10.51 6.06 -12.50
CA ASP A 149 10.14 5.18 -13.61
C ASP A 149 8.75 4.56 -13.42
N ILE A 150 8.40 4.18 -12.18
CA ILE A 150 7.07 3.64 -11.85
C ILE A 150 5.99 4.72 -12.03
N ALA A 151 6.24 5.94 -11.56
CA ALA A 151 5.33 7.06 -11.73
C ALA A 151 5.13 7.42 -13.21
N ALA A 152 6.21 7.40 -14.00
CA ALA A 152 6.17 7.66 -15.42
C ALA A 152 5.34 6.62 -16.19
N ALA A 153 5.46 5.33 -15.81
CA ALA A 153 4.61 4.28 -16.36
C ALA A 153 3.12 4.45 -16.00
N ALA A 154 2.81 5.16 -14.91
CA ALA A 154 1.45 5.54 -14.52
C ALA A 154 0.98 6.86 -15.17
N GLY A 155 1.83 7.55 -15.94
CA GLY A 155 1.48 8.77 -16.69
C GLY A 155 2.00 10.08 -16.09
N ASP A 156 2.84 10.03 -15.05
CA ASP A 156 3.51 11.22 -14.51
C ASP A 156 4.74 11.64 -15.33
N ASP A 157 5.15 12.91 -15.21
CA ASP A 157 6.42 13.38 -15.77
C ASP A 157 7.60 12.86 -14.92
N ARG A 158 8.45 12.03 -15.52
CA ARG A 158 9.53 11.32 -14.83
C ARG A 158 10.51 12.27 -14.15
N GLU A 159 10.97 13.28 -14.87
CA GLU A 159 11.96 14.26 -14.42
C GLU A 159 11.43 15.11 -13.27
N THR A 160 10.17 15.54 -13.36
CA THR A 160 9.48 16.27 -12.29
C THR A 160 9.35 15.41 -11.03
N VAL A 161 8.96 14.13 -11.19
CA VAL A 161 8.88 13.20 -10.05
C VAL A 161 10.26 12.95 -9.43
N PHE A 162 11.28 12.72 -10.25
CA PHE A 162 12.63 12.50 -9.77
C PHE A 162 13.16 13.71 -8.98
N ALA A 163 12.98 14.93 -9.51
CA ALA A 163 13.38 16.16 -8.83
C ALA A 163 12.64 16.35 -7.49
N TYR A 164 11.35 16.00 -7.43
CA TYR A 164 10.59 15.98 -6.18
C TYR A 164 11.17 14.99 -5.16
N LEU A 165 11.52 13.78 -5.59
CA LEU A 165 12.07 12.73 -4.72
C LEU A 165 13.49 13.03 -4.21
N GLU A 166 14.27 13.82 -4.95
CA GLU A 166 15.57 14.37 -4.53
C GLU A 166 15.43 15.51 -3.51
N SER A 167 14.26 16.13 -3.40
CA SER A 167 13.98 17.16 -2.39
C SER A 167 13.45 16.57 -1.08
N ASP A 168 13.27 17.42 -0.08
CA ASP A 168 12.58 17.10 1.18
C ASP A 168 11.08 17.46 1.19
N ASP A 169 10.52 17.86 0.05
CA ASP A 169 9.12 18.29 -0.07
C ASP A 169 8.17 17.21 0.49
N ASP A 170 7.22 17.63 1.32
CA ASP A 170 6.24 16.77 2.01
C ASP A 170 6.80 15.67 2.93
N ALA A 171 8.12 15.47 3.03
CA ALA A 171 8.68 14.41 3.87
C ALA A 171 8.22 14.53 5.33
N ALA A 172 8.22 15.75 5.87
CA ALA A 172 7.73 16.02 7.22
C ALA A 172 6.20 15.88 7.33
N ALA A 173 5.44 16.18 6.26
CA ALA A 173 3.99 16.02 6.25
C ALA A 173 3.58 14.54 6.28
N VAL A 174 4.22 13.71 5.45
CA VAL A 174 4.00 12.26 5.41
C VAL A 174 4.36 11.59 6.75
N ARG A 175 5.48 11.99 7.37
CA ARG A 175 5.85 11.48 8.70
C ARG A 175 4.80 11.85 9.76
N ARG A 176 4.38 13.12 9.81
CA ARG A 176 3.32 13.56 10.73
C ARG A 176 2.00 12.83 10.50
N MET A 177 1.65 12.56 9.25
CA MET A 177 0.45 11.78 8.91
C MET A 177 0.54 10.36 9.47
N ALA A 178 1.66 9.67 9.29
CA ALA A 178 1.89 8.34 9.85
C ALA A 178 1.84 8.34 11.39
N GLU A 179 2.43 9.34 12.05
CA GLU A 179 2.36 9.51 13.50
C GLU A 179 0.92 9.73 13.99
N GLN A 180 0.12 10.51 13.26
CA GLN A 180 -1.29 10.74 13.59
C GLN A 180 -2.11 9.45 13.49
N ILE A 181 -1.85 8.63 12.48
CA ILE A 181 -2.48 7.32 12.31
C ILE A 181 -2.17 6.40 13.51
N GLN A 182 -0.92 6.35 13.95
CA GLN A 182 -0.56 5.59 15.16
C GLN A 182 -1.23 6.13 16.43
N LYS A 183 -1.33 7.46 16.58
CA LYS A 183 -2.03 8.10 17.71
C LYS A 183 -3.54 7.81 17.74
N GLN A 184 -4.13 7.43 16.61
CA GLN A 184 -5.52 6.97 16.53
C GLN A 184 -5.70 5.51 16.96
N GLY A 185 -4.64 4.83 17.40
CA GLY A 185 -4.69 3.44 17.88
C GLY A 185 -4.49 2.40 16.78
N ILE A 186 -4.21 2.82 15.54
CA ILE A 186 -3.90 1.91 14.43
C ILE A 186 -2.44 1.47 14.58
N THR A 187 -2.24 0.22 14.99
CA THR A 187 -0.91 -0.35 15.29
C THR A 187 -0.51 -1.50 14.36
N ALA A 188 -1.37 -1.87 13.42
CA ALA A 188 -1.13 -2.92 12.43
C ALA A 188 -1.75 -2.55 11.09
N VAL A 189 -1.18 -3.10 10.01
CA VAL A 189 -1.62 -2.88 8.63
C VAL A 189 -1.69 -4.20 7.86
N PRO A 190 -2.54 -4.33 6.81
CA PRO A 190 -3.42 -3.29 6.28
C PRO A 190 -4.58 -2.94 7.21
N PHE A 191 -5.05 -1.70 7.15
CA PHE A 191 -6.20 -1.23 7.90
C PHE A 191 -7.07 -0.36 6.99
N PHE A 192 -8.37 -0.58 7.01
CA PHE A 192 -9.34 0.07 6.14
C PHE A 192 -10.37 0.81 6.99
N ILE A 193 -10.73 2.03 6.58
CA ILE A 193 -11.82 2.79 7.19
C ILE A 193 -12.78 3.22 6.07
N PHE A 194 -14.00 2.72 6.10
CA PHE A 194 -15.04 3.01 5.12
C PHE A 194 -15.97 4.11 5.64
N ASN A 195 -16.14 5.17 4.85
CA ASN A 195 -16.93 6.37 5.12
C ASN A 195 -16.66 6.98 6.50
N ARG A 196 -15.45 6.82 7.04
CA ARG A 196 -15.07 7.23 8.40
C ARG A 196 -15.96 6.63 9.52
N LYS A 197 -16.68 5.53 9.24
CA LYS A 197 -17.67 4.91 10.13
C LYS A 197 -17.31 3.47 10.49
N LEU A 198 -16.84 2.69 9.52
CA LEU A 198 -16.58 1.26 9.69
C LEU A 198 -15.11 0.97 9.49
N ALA A 199 -14.46 0.36 10.48
CA ALA A 199 -13.06 -0.02 10.42
C ALA A 199 -12.90 -1.54 10.24
N VAL A 200 -11.98 -1.95 9.38
CA VAL A 200 -11.61 -3.35 9.14
C VAL A 200 -10.09 -3.48 9.23
N SER A 201 -9.63 -4.40 10.07
CA SER A 201 -8.19 -4.64 10.29
C SER A 201 -7.75 -5.94 9.63
N GLY A 202 -6.54 -5.92 9.05
CA GLY A 202 -5.88 -7.06 8.43
C GLY A 202 -6.30 -7.30 6.98
N ALA A 203 -5.55 -8.19 6.30
CA ALA A 203 -5.82 -8.58 4.92
C ALA A 203 -7.06 -9.49 4.86
N GLN A 204 -8.24 -8.88 4.87
CA GLN A 204 -9.51 -9.58 4.70
C GLN A 204 -9.76 -9.92 3.23
N SER A 205 -10.56 -10.96 2.98
CA SER A 205 -10.96 -11.37 1.63
C SER A 205 -11.79 -10.29 0.91
N GLN A 206 -11.82 -10.35 -0.42
CA GLN A 206 -12.67 -9.47 -1.24
C GLN A 206 -14.13 -9.47 -0.77
N THR A 207 -14.69 -10.63 -0.42
CA THR A 207 -16.08 -10.76 0.04
C THR A 207 -16.32 -9.99 1.34
N THR A 208 -15.39 -10.10 2.29
CA THR A 208 -15.49 -9.38 3.57
C THR A 208 -15.37 -7.87 3.37
N LEU A 209 -14.44 -7.42 2.51
CA LEU A 209 -14.29 -6.00 2.20
C LEU A 209 -15.49 -5.44 1.44
N GLY A 210 -16.05 -6.20 0.48
CA GLY A 210 -17.26 -5.83 -0.25
C GLY A 210 -18.47 -5.69 0.69
N ALA A 211 -18.65 -6.64 1.62
CA ALA A 211 -19.68 -6.55 2.64
C ALA A 211 -19.51 -5.31 3.54
N ALA A 212 -18.27 -5.00 3.94
CA ALA A 212 -17.96 -3.80 4.73
C ALA A 212 -18.27 -2.51 3.96
N ILE A 213 -17.93 -2.43 2.67
CA ILE A 213 -18.29 -1.32 1.80
C ILE A 213 -19.81 -1.13 1.77
N LEU A 214 -20.56 -2.19 1.45
CA LEU A 214 -22.02 -2.15 1.37
C LEU A 214 -22.65 -1.74 2.70
N GLN A 215 -22.15 -2.27 3.82
CA GLN A 215 -22.60 -1.87 5.14
C GLN A 215 -22.35 -0.37 5.38
N SER A 216 -21.16 0.13 5.07
CA SER A 216 -20.78 1.54 5.28
C SER A 216 -21.62 2.55 4.49
N LEU A 217 -22.27 2.11 3.40
CA LEU A 217 -23.16 2.95 2.59
C LEU A 217 -24.56 3.10 3.22
N HIS A 218 -24.97 2.17 4.09
CA HIS A 218 -26.31 2.15 4.70
C HIS A 218 -26.34 2.62 6.16
N VAL A 219 -25.18 2.70 6.84
CA VAL A 219 -25.11 3.22 8.21
C VAL A 219 -25.32 4.74 8.16
N SER A 220 -26.48 5.18 8.66
CA SER A 220 -26.82 6.60 8.87
C SER A 220 -25.95 7.20 9.97
#